data_AF-A0A251UBV3-F1
#
_entry.id   AF-A0A251UBV3-F1
#
_cell.length_a   1.000
_cell.length_b   1.000
_cell.length_c   1.000
_cell.angle_alpha   90.00
_cell.angle_beta   90.00
_cell.angle_gamma   90.00
#
_symmetry.space_group_name_H-M   'P 1'
#
loop_
_entity.id
_entity.type
_entity.pdbx_description
1 polymer ?
#
loop_
_entity_poly.entity_id
_entity_poly.type
_entity_poly.pdbx_seq_one_letter_code
_entity_poly.pdbx_strand_id
1 'polypeptide(L)'
;MANRLTLILFLSTLLILSHFTPLSLSKQTSPDEDDDEDLSFLEEPEPEPSPTSTHDPDLPDFDEFAGDEDDDFDNYNYDEEGDDDFELPSDFKYEEDVSNTIDDADVVVLTEGNFSDVIESNRFVMVEFYAPWCGHCQALAPEYAAAATELKSEPVVLAKVDAQEESELAESYEVQGFPTVLFFVDGVHKPYLGQRTKDAIVTWIKKKTGPGVYNITTVDDAEKVLTSEDRVVLAFLDSLVGTESEELVAASRLDDDVNFYQTVDPNVAKLFHINPDVKRPALVLLKKEAEKVTHHDGLFEKESIKEFVFANKLPLVTTFSRESGTLIFESPIKKQVLLFATSKGSTKVKQTFEDAAKLFKGKLIFVFVELDNEDVGKPVADYFGITGDAPQVLAYTGNDDAKKFVFDQDLTLENLKVFGEVFLNDKLKPVYKSDPIPEQNDGDVKIVVGNNFDDIVLDESKDVLLEIYAPWCGHCQALEPTYNKLAMHLRDIDSLVIAKMDGSTNEHPRAKADGYPTILFYPAGNKSSDPISVDVDRTVVAFYKFLKKHASIPFKLQKPTYTDAKESDTKIDQKDEL
;
A
#
# COMPACT_ATOMS: atom_id res chain seq x y z
N MET A 1 -2.59 -56.58 3.23
CA MET A 1 -1.44 -57.47 3.55
C MET A 1 -0.65 -57.62 2.25
N ALA A 2 0.60 -57.26 2.06
CA ALA A 2 1.69 -56.84 2.93
C ALA A 2 2.61 -55.93 2.09
N ASN A 3 2.97 -54.73 2.60
CA ASN A 3 4.17 -53.99 2.21
C ASN A 3 4.34 -52.73 3.08
N ARG A 4 4.49 -52.94 4.40
CA ARG A 4 4.88 -51.89 5.37
C ARG A 4 5.88 -52.42 6.41
N LEU A 5 6.83 -53.27 5.99
CA LEU A 5 7.77 -53.91 6.91
C LEU A 5 9.16 -54.07 6.29
N THR A 6 9.79 -52.97 5.85
CA THR A 6 11.18 -53.01 5.34
C THR A 6 11.98 -51.72 5.53
N LEU A 7 11.64 -50.89 6.52
CA LEU A 7 12.44 -49.67 6.81
C LEU A 7 12.52 -49.32 8.31
N ILE A 8 12.50 -50.32 9.20
CA ILE A 8 12.75 -50.16 10.66
C ILE A 8 13.87 -51.12 11.11
N LEU A 9 14.90 -51.30 10.29
CA LEU A 9 16.01 -52.20 10.61
C LEU A 9 17.38 -51.63 10.21
N PHE A 10 17.55 -50.32 10.38
CA PHE A 10 18.83 -49.62 10.26
C PHE A 10 19.16 -48.74 11.47
N LEU A 11 18.46 -48.89 12.61
CA LEU A 11 18.65 -48.06 13.80
C LEU A 11 19.17 -48.81 15.05
N SER A 12 19.68 -50.03 14.91
CA SER A 12 20.00 -50.86 16.07
C SER A 12 21.29 -51.69 15.98
N THR A 13 22.30 -51.21 15.26
CA THR A 13 23.65 -51.79 15.29
C THR A 13 24.75 -50.74 15.07
N LEU A 14 24.94 -49.83 16.02
CA LEU A 14 26.22 -49.14 16.24
C LEU A 14 26.27 -48.51 17.65
N LEU A 15 25.89 -49.34 18.63
CA LEU A 15 26.27 -49.21 20.03
C LEU A 15 27.06 -50.49 20.33
N ILE A 16 28.18 -50.35 21.04
CA ILE A 16 29.18 -51.36 21.40
C ILE A 16 30.41 -51.37 20.46
N LEU A 17 31.33 -50.40 20.67
CA LEU A 17 32.80 -50.60 20.76
C LEU A 17 33.54 -49.24 20.78
N SER A 18 33.61 -48.61 21.96
CA SER A 18 34.76 -47.78 22.39
C SER A 18 34.51 -47.19 23.80
N HIS A 19 34.77 -47.99 24.82
CA HIS A 19 35.03 -47.53 26.18
C HIS A 19 36.44 -48.01 26.57
N PHE A 20 37.08 -47.28 27.51
CA PHE A 20 38.48 -47.29 27.99
C PHE A 20 39.36 -46.25 27.24
N THR A 21 39.82 -45.11 27.78
CA THR A 21 40.14 -44.58 29.15
C THR A 21 40.49 -43.07 29.03
N PRO A 22 40.87 -42.30 30.08
CA PRO A 22 40.18 -41.97 31.33
C PRO A 22 39.96 -40.45 31.53
N LEU A 23 39.16 -40.14 32.56
CA LEU A 23 38.85 -38.83 33.16
C LEU A 23 40.06 -37.86 33.30
N SER A 24 39.89 -36.63 32.83
CA SER A 24 40.53 -35.43 33.39
C SER A 24 39.43 -34.55 33.96
N LEU A 25 39.49 -34.28 35.26
CA LEU A 25 38.60 -33.36 35.96
C LEU A 25 38.89 -31.92 35.48
N SER A 26 37.96 -31.30 34.75
CA SER A 26 37.80 -29.84 34.80
C SER A 26 36.40 -29.52 35.31
N LYS A 27 36.41 -28.80 36.42
CA LYS A 27 35.30 -28.26 37.20
C LYS A 27 34.17 -27.74 36.30
N GLN A 28 32.94 -28.20 36.52
CA GLN A 28 31.73 -27.54 36.04
C GLN A 28 31.65 -26.17 36.71
N THR A 29 31.59 -25.11 35.91
CA THR A 29 31.09 -23.79 36.31
C THR A 29 29.63 -23.70 35.89
N SER A 30 28.79 -23.28 36.82
CA SER A 30 27.36 -22.99 36.67
C SER A 30 27.11 -21.87 35.64
N PRO A 31 25.94 -21.86 34.96
CA PRO A 31 25.56 -20.81 34.02
C PRO A 31 24.80 -19.69 34.75
N ASP A 32 25.46 -18.94 35.64
CA ASP A 32 24.86 -17.77 36.34
C ASP A 32 25.98 -16.84 36.90
N GLU A 33 26.94 -16.40 36.07
CA GLU A 33 28.03 -15.49 36.51
C GLU A 33 28.27 -14.27 35.56
N ASP A 34 27.29 -13.86 34.75
CA ASP A 34 27.46 -12.71 33.82
C ASP A 34 26.50 -11.52 34.05
N ASP A 35 25.79 -11.46 35.19
CA ASP A 35 24.73 -10.46 35.44
C ASP A 35 25.16 -9.15 36.14
N ASP A 36 26.44 -8.96 36.47
CA ASP A 36 26.90 -7.77 37.20
C ASP A 36 27.83 -6.85 36.38
N GLU A 37 27.65 -6.75 35.06
CA GLU A 37 28.25 -5.64 34.32
C GLU A 37 27.44 -4.38 34.62
N ASP A 38 28.05 -3.46 35.37
CA ASP A 38 27.43 -2.19 35.73
C ASP A 38 27.24 -1.33 34.47
N LEU A 39 26.02 -1.37 33.92
CA LEU A 39 25.58 -0.63 32.73
C LEU A 39 24.95 0.73 33.06
N SER A 40 24.99 1.18 34.32
CA SER A 40 24.33 2.42 34.74
C SER A 40 24.86 3.66 33.99
N PHE A 41 26.09 3.62 33.51
CA PHE A 41 26.69 4.69 32.70
C PHE A 41 26.08 4.80 31.30
N LEU A 42 25.36 3.78 30.82
CA LEU A 42 24.54 3.86 29.60
C LEU A 42 23.20 4.58 29.86
N GLU A 43 22.81 4.70 31.13
CA GLU A 43 21.53 5.28 31.58
C GLU A 43 21.63 6.77 31.98
N GLU A 44 22.77 7.44 31.74
CA GLU A 44 22.99 8.83 32.20
C GLU A 44 21.83 9.78 31.83
N PRO A 45 21.36 10.62 32.80
CA PRO A 45 20.20 11.48 32.63
C PRO A 45 20.47 12.67 31.70
N GLU A 46 19.43 13.09 30.98
CA GLU A 46 19.37 14.34 30.20
C GLU A 46 19.91 15.53 31.04
N PRO A 47 20.71 16.44 30.44
CA PRO A 47 21.17 17.62 31.17
C PRO A 47 19.99 18.51 31.54
N GLU A 48 19.81 18.75 32.84
CA GLU A 48 18.89 19.75 33.39
C GLU A 48 19.08 21.12 32.71
N PRO A 49 17.99 21.84 32.38
CA PRO A 49 18.10 23.19 31.85
C PRO A 49 18.75 24.12 32.89
N SER A 50 19.82 24.80 32.46
CA SER A 50 20.59 25.73 33.27
C SER A 50 19.73 26.82 33.94
N PRO A 51 20.07 27.27 35.16
CA PRO A 51 19.26 28.21 35.92
C PRO A 51 19.28 29.61 35.28
N THR A 52 18.08 30.18 35.20
CA THR A 52 17.73 31.55 34.83
C THR A 52 18.81 32.59 35.11
N SER A 53 19.30 33.25 34.06
CA SER A 53 20.05 34.50 34.20
C SER A 53 19.12 35.62 34.64
N THR A 54 19.51 36.24 35.73
CA THR A 54 18.99 37.47 36.33
C THR A 54 18.71 38.58 35.31
N HIS A 55 17.62 39.32 35.57
CA HIS A 55 17.27 40.63 35.03
C HIS A 55 18.48 41.52 34.73
N ASP A 56 18.53 42.03 33.50
CA ASP A 56 19.22 43.27 33.16
C ASP A 56 18.15 44.29 32.71
N PRO A 57 17.88 45.37 33.47
CA PRO A 57 16.82 46.32 33.19
C PRO A 57 17.40 47.55 32.50
N ASP A 58 17.81 47.45 31.24
CA ASP A 58 18.14 48.62 30.43
C ASP A 58 18.10 48.26 28.95
N LEU A 59 16.94 48.53 28.30
CA LEU A 59 16.83 49.04 26.93
C LEU A 59 15.34 49.23 26.56
N PRO A 60 14.90 50.45 26.20
CA PRO A 60 13.50 50.72 25.86
C PRO A 60 13.20 50.59 24.35
N ASP A 61 11.96 50.15 24.10
CA ASP A 61 11.09 50.17 22.92
C ASP A 61 11.52 50.95 21.66
N PHE A 62 11.33 50.30 20.50
CA PHE A 62 10.57 50.93 19.41
C PHE A 62 9.86 49.91 18.52
N ASP A 63 8.57 50.18 18.33
CA ASP A 63 7.53 49.49 17.56
C ASP A 63 7.74 49.41 16.03
N GLU A 64 6.80 48.70 15.40
CA GLU A 64 6.34 48.72 13.99
C GLU A 64 6.99 47.72 13.02
N PHE A 65 6.36 46.56 12.77
CA PHE A 65 5.14 46.42 11.97
C PHE A 65 4.78 44.92 11.85
N ALA A 66 3.71 44.51 12.52
CA ALA A 66 3.05 43.23 12.29
C ALA A 66 1.97 43.42 11.22
N GLY A 67 1.82 42.42 10.35
CA GLY A 67 0.65 42.21 9.52
C GLY A 67 0.13 40.80 9.80
N ASP A 68 -0.90 40.76 10.63
CA ASP A 68 -2.08 39.88 10.68
C ASP A 68 -2.03 38.52 9.97
N GLU A 69 -2.31 37.46 10.72
CA GLU A 69 -3.55 36.67 10.53
C GLU A 69 -3.81 35.80 11.78
N ASP A 70 -5.09 35.80 12.17
CA ASP A 70 -5.65 35.44 13.47
C ASP A 70 -5.86 33.93 13.66
N ASP A 71 -5.60 33.42 14.87
CA ASP A 71 -6.17 32.17 15.40
C ASP A 71 -6.36 32.32 16.93
N ASP A 72 -7.52 32.85 17.33
CA ASP A 72 -7.96 32.94 18.73
C ASP A 72 -8.58 31.61 19.19
N PHE A 73 -7.84 30.86 20.02
CA PHE A 73 -8.39 29.80 20.86
C PHE A 73 -8.18 30.20 22.33
N ASP A 74 -9.15 30.92 22.88
CA ASP A 74 -9.13 31.35 24.28
C ASP A 74 -9.52 30.21 25.24
N ASN A 75 -8.51 29.83 26.00
CA ASN A 75 -8.52 29.05 27.23
C ASN A 75 -9.06 29.90 28.39
N TYR A 76 -10.17 29.50 29.01
CA TYR A 76 -10.51 29.99 30.35
C TYR A 76 -10.64 28.84 31.36
N ASN A 77 -9.70 28.93 32.31
CA ASN A 77 -9.54 28.13 33.50
C ASN A 77 -10.67 28.39 34.51
N TYR A 78 -11.00 27.34 35.25
CA TYR A 78 -12.00 27.29 36.31
C TYR A 78 -11.59 28.17 37.51
N ASP A 79 -12.45 29.11 37.89
CA ASP A 79 -12.44 29.72 39.22
C ASP A 79 -13.67 29.20 40.00
N GLU A 80 -13.39 28.52 41.10
CA GLU A 80 -14.35 27.99 42.07
C GLU A 80 -14.47 28.99 43.22
N GLU A 81 -15.66 29.56 43.45
CA GLU A 81 -16.23 29.93 44.77
C GLU A 81 -17.51 30.78 44.61
N GLY A 82 -18.60 30.36 45.27
CA GLY A 82 -19.74 31.24 45.59
C GLY A 82 -21.12 30.63 45.44
N ASP A 83 -21.72 30.25 46.58
CA ASP A 83 -23.10 29.79 46.76
C ASP A 83 -24.18 30.69 46.12
N ASP A 84 -25.30 30.10 45.67
CA ASP A 84 -26.64 30.40 46.19
C ASP A 84 -27.76 29.65 45.42
N ASP A 85 -28.70 29.10 46.19
CA ASP A 85 -29.88 28.31 45.82
C ASP A 85 -30.68 28.81 44.60
N PHE A 86 -30.92 27.92 43.63
CA PHE A 86 -32.07 28.03 42.72
C PHE A 86 -32.74 26.67 42.52
N GLU A 87 -33.85 26.44 43.23
CA GLU A 87 -34.72 25.26 43.07
C GLU A 87 -35.36 25.24 41.67
N LEU A 88 -35.17 24.15 40.94
CA LEU A 88 -35.79 23.90 39.63
C LEU A 88 -37.29 23.51 39.79
N PRO A 89 -38.20 24.09 39.00
CA PRO A 89 -39.60 23.66 38.96
C PRO A 89 -39.75 22.24 38.37
N SER A 90 -40.54 21.40 39.02
CA SER A 90 -40.74 19.98 38.70
C SER A 90 -41.57 19.67 37.44
N ASP A 91 -41.76 20.62 36.52
CA ASP A 91 -42.67 20.49 35.37
C ASP A 91 -42.04 20.79 33.99
N PHE A 92 -40.71 20.69 33.85
CA PHE A 92 -40.06 20.75 32.53
C PHE A 92 -40.00 19.35 31.88
N LYS A 93 -41.00 19.07 31.02
CA LYS A 93 -40.91 17.99 30.02
C LYS A 93 -40.00 18.44 28.88
N TYR A 94 -38.98 17.65 28.58
CA TYR A 94 -38.27 17.72 27.31
C TYR A 94 -39.21 17.23 26.20
N GLU A 95 -39.69 18.15 25.36
CA GLU A 95 -40.20 17.81 24.04
C GLU A 95 -39.00 17.75 23.09
N GLU A 96 -38.90 16.61 22.42
CA GLU A 96 -37.90 16.22 21.45
C GLU A 96 -38.27 16.88 20.11
N ASP A 97 -37.71 18.06 19.82
CA ASP A 97 -37.95 18.76 18.56
C ASP A 97 -37.02 18.26 17.44
N VAL A 98 -37.50 17.19 16.80
CA VAL A 98 -37.67 17.02 15.36
C VAL A 98 -36.53 17.52 14.45
N SER A 99 -35.78 16.55 13.95
CA SER A 99 -34.89 16.67 12.81
C SER A 99 -35.63 17.13 11.55
N ASN A 100 -34.93 17.91 10.71
CA ASN A 100 -35.31 18.11 9.32
C ASN A 100 -35.19 16.77 8.58
N THR A 101 -36.29 16.00 8.56
CA THR A 101 -36.39 14.73 7.85
C THR A 101 -36.42 14.97 6.35
N ILE A 102 -35.28 14.80 5.71
CA ILE A 102 -35.25 14.19 4.38
C ILE A 102 -35.67 12.74 4.61
N ASP A 103 -36.62 12.25 3.80
CA ASP A 103 -37.29 10.98 4.03
C ASP A 103 -36.34 9.80 3.76
N ASP A 104 -35.56 9.44 4.78
CA ASP A 104 -34.67 8.27 4.78
C ASP A 104 -35.46 6.94 4.87
N ALA A 105 -36.80 6.95 4.79
CA ALA A 105 -37.63 5.75 4.98
C ALA A 105 -37.32 4.61 3.99
N ASP A 106 -36.72 4.91 2.84
CA ASP A 106 -36.30 3.93 1.85
C ASP A 106 -34.86 3.41 2.04
N VAL A 107 -34.08 4.02 2.95
CA VAL A 107 -32.73 3.57 3.30
C VAL A 107 -32.79 2.67 4.53
N VAL A 108 -32.35 1.42 4.38
CA VAL A 108 -32.37 0.44 5.47
C VAL A 108 -31.26 0.75 6.48
N VAL A 109 -31.60 0.85 7.75
CA VAL A 109 -30.60 0.97 8.82
C VAL A 109 -30.09 -0.42 9.17
N LEU A 110 -28.78 -0.61 9.02
CA LEU A 110 -28.10 -1.83 9.39
C LEU A 110 -27.32 -1.66 10.69
N THR A 111 -27.30 -2.74 11.46
CA THR A 111 -26.65 -2.93 12.75
C THR A 111 -25.99 -4.30 12.72
N GLU A 112 -25.05 -4.60 13.62
CA GLU A 112 -24.45 -5.94 13.73
C GLU A 112 -25.49 -7.07 13.81
N GLY A 113 -26.64 -6.80 14.44
CA GLY A 113 -27.70 -7.80 14.64
C GLY A 113 -28.53 -8.15 13.40
N ASN A 114 -28.56 -7.32 12.35
CA ASN A 114 -29.35 -7.56 11.13
C ASN A 114 -28.53 -7.52 9.84
N PHE A 115 -27.25 -7.14 9.90
CA PHE A 115 -26.40 -6.96 8.74
C PHE A 115 -26.32 -8.23 7.89
N SER A 116 -25.92 -9.35 8.49
CA SER A 116 -25.78 -10.63 7.78
C SER A 116 -27.09 -11.07 7.12
N ASP A 117 -28.21 -10.96 7.82
CA ASP A 117 -29.52 -11.35 7.30
C ASP A 117 -29.90 -10.53 6.06
N VAL A 118 -29.65 -9.21 6.08
CA VAL A 118 -29.98 -8.34 4.94
C VAL A 118 -29.07 -8.62 3.76
N ILE A 119 -27.76 -8.81 3.99
CA ILE A 119 -26.80 -9.14 2.94
C ILE A 119 -27.07 -10.52 2.31
N GLU A 120 -27.48 -11.52 3.10
CA GLU A 120 -27.78 -12.87 2.60
C GLU A 120 -29.15 -12.96 1.91
N SER A 121 -30.14 -12.18 2.37
CA SER A 121 -31.50 -12.21 1.82
C SER A 121 -31.65 -11.43 0.52
N ASN A 122 -30.69 -10.56 0.19
CA ASN A 122 -30.76 -9.68 -0.97
C ASN A 122 -29.54 -9.87 -1.85
N ARG A 123 -29.78 -10.12 -3.15
CA ARG A 123 -28.69 -10.30 -4.11
C ARG A 123 -27.83 -9.04 -4.28
N PHE A 124 -28.45 -7.87 -4.28
CA PHE A 124 -27.77 -6.59 -4.48
C PHE A 124 -28.05 -5.67 -3.29
N VAL A 125 -27.00 -5.29 -2.56
CA VAL A 125 -27.09 -4.35 -1.43
C VAL A 125 -25.99 -3.31 -1.56
N MET A 126 -26.34 -2.03 -1.51
CA MET A 126 -25.36 -0.96 -1.32
C MET A 126 -25.42 -0.50 0.13
N VAL A 127 -24.28 -0.39 0.80
CA VAL A 127 -24.17 0.02 2.20
C VAL A 127 -23.27 1.25 2.30
N GLU A 128 -23.79 2.33 2.87
CA GLU A 128 -23.03 3.50 3.29
C GLU A 128 -22.59 3.35 4.76
N PHE A 129 -21.28 3.31 5.01
CA PHE A 129 -20.70 3.48 6.34
C PHE A 129 -20.45 4.96 6.58
N TYR A 130 -21.12 5.53 7.58
CA TYR A 130 -21.09 6.96 7.88
C TYR A 130 -20.79 7.23 9.36
N ALA A 131 -20.53 8.51 9.66
CA ALA A 131 -20.51 9.01 11.03
C ALA A 131 -21.37 10.29 11.13
N PRO A 132 -22.17 10.50 12.19
CA PRO A 132 -23.13 11.61 12.28
C PRO A 132 -22.50 13.01 12.17
N TRP A 133 -21.27 13.16 12.63
CA TRP A 133 -20.52 14.42 12.63
C TRP A 133 -19.78 14.68 11.31
N CYS A 134 -19.76 13.73 10.38
CA CYS A 134 -19.01 13.86 9.13
C CYS A 134 -19.78 14.70 8.10
N GLY A 135 -19.28 15.89 7.77
CA GLY A 135 -19.90 16.79 6.79
C GLY A 135 -20.09 16.16 5.40
N HIS A 136 -19.18 15.30 4.93
CA HIS A 136 -19.34 14.60 3.65
C HIS A 136 -20.47 13.55 3.68
N CYS A 137 -20.73 12.93 4.83
CA CYS A 137 -21.85 12.00 5.01
C CYS A 137 -23.17 12.77 5.02
N GLN A 138 -23.21 13.90 5.75
CA GLN A 138 -24.39 14.77 5.78
C GLN A 138 -24.75 15.30 4.39
N ALA A 139 -23.75 15.56 3.53
CA ALA A 139 -23.95 15.96 2.14
C ALA A 139 -24.44 14.80 1.24
N LEU A 140 -23.99 13.56 1.49
CA LEU A 140 -24.39 12.38 0.71
C LEU A 140 -25.78 11.86 1.10
N ALA A 141 -26.15 11.90 2.39
CA ALA A 141 -27.41 11.42 2.91
C ALA A 141 -28.65 11.79 2.05
N PRO A 142 -28.88 13.07 1.66
CA PRO A 142 -30.02 13.42 0.80
C PRO A 142 -29.98 12.78 -0.60
N GLU A 143 -28.81 12.73 -1.22
CA GLU A 143 -28.61 12.14 -2.55
C GLU A 143 -28.79 10.62 -2.50
N TYR A 144 -28.35 10.00 -1.40
CA TYR A 144 -28.45 8.56 -1.15
C TYR A 144 -29.89 8.13 -0.88
N ALA A 145 -30.62 8.87 -0.05
CA ALA A 145 -32.05 8.63 0.19
C ALA A 145 -32.88 8.81 -1.10
N ALA A 146 -32.61 9.86 -1.87
CA ALA A 146 -33.28 10.06 -3.16
C ALA A 146 -32.98 8.91 -4.15
N ALA A 147 -31.76 8.36 -4.14
CA ALA A 147 -31.40 7.21 -4.97
C ALA A 147 -32.15 5.95 -4.51
N ALA A 148 -32.28 5.75 -3.19
CA ALA A 148 -33.00 4.61 -2.61
C ALA A 148 -34.48 4.63 -3.01
N THR A 149 -35.12 5.80 -2.93
CA THR A 149 -36.51 5.99 -3.37
C THR A 149 -36.69 5.72 -4.87
N GLU A 150 -35.76 6.16 -5.73
CA GLU A 150 -35.84 5.89 -7.17
C GLU A 150 -35.62 4.40 -7.49
N LEU A 151 -34.78 3.71 -6.74
CA LEU A 151 -34.42 2.30 -6.95
C LEU A 151 -35.36 1.31 -6.23
N LYS A 152 -36.39 1.79 -5.53
CA LYS A 152 -37.33 0.96 -4.76
C LYS A 152 -38.03 -0.15 -5.57
N SER A 153 -38.19 0.05 -6.89
CA SER A 153 -38.76 -0.96 -7.79
C SER A 153 -37.74 -1.93 -8.39
N GLU A 154 -36.44 -1.67 -8.19
CA GLU A 154 -35.34 -2.50 -8.66
C GLU A 154 -34.97 -3.55 -7.58
N PRO A 155 -34.35 -4.69 -7.94
CA PRO A 155 -33.97 -5.72 -6.99
C PRO A 155 -32.70 -5.35 -6.19
N VAL A 156 -32.66 -4.15 -5.61
CA VAL A 156 -31.51 -3.60 -4.87
C VAL A 156 -31.97 -2.96 -3.57
N VAL A 157 -31.18 -3.16 -2.51
CA VAL A 157 -31.38 -2.50 -1.22
C VAL A 157 -30.29 -1.46 -1.01
N LEU A 158 -30.68 -0.23 -0.68
CA LEU A 158 -29.74 0.79 -0.18
C LEU A 158 -29.85 0.83 1.33
N ALA A 159 -28.70 0.85 1.98
CA ALA A 159 -28.58 0.70 3.41
C ALA A 159 -27.50 1.62 3.98
N LYS A 160 -27.57 1.90 5.27
CA LYS A 160 -26.57 2.68 5.99
C LYS A 160 -26.21 2.04 7.33
N VAL A 161 -24.95 2.18 7.72
CA VAL A 161 -24.38 1.74 9.01
C VAL A 161 -23.74 2.95 9.67
N ASP A 162 -24.14 3.23 10.90
CA ASP A 162 -23.43 4.19 11.74
C ASP A 162 -22.16 3.50 12.27
N ALA A 163 -21.02 3.83 11.67
CA ALA A 163 -19.74 3.21 12.02
C ALA A 163 -19.18 3.70 13.37
N GLN A 164 -19.78 4.73 13.97
CA GLN A 164 -19.44 5.15 15.32
C GLN A 164 -20.13 4.26 16.36
N GLU A 165 -21.36 3.81 16.11
CA GLU A 165 -22.08 2.88 16.97
C GLU A 165 -21.68 1.42 16.71
N GLU A 166 -21.50 1.05 15.44
CA GLU A 166 -21.21 -0.32 14.97
C GLU A 166 -19.72 -0.45 14.58
N SER A 167 -18.81 -0.16 15.52
CA SER A 167 -17.38 -0.06 15.25
C SER A 167 -16.74 -1.38 14.83
N GLU A 168 -17.16 -2.53 15.40
CA GLU A 168 -16.61 -3.84 15.04
C GLU A 168 -16.99 -4.22 13.61
N LEU A 169 -18.24 -3.92 13.22
CA LEU A 169 -18.70 -4.11 11.85
C LEU A 169 -17.88 -3.25 10.87
N ALA A 170 -17.66 -1.97 11.18
CA ALA A 170 -16.85 -1.08 10.35
C ALA A 170 -15.39 -1.57 10.22
N GLU A 171 -14.78 -2.05 11.31
CA GLU A 171 -13.43 -2.62 11.31
C GLU A 171 -13.36 -3.90 10.47
N SER A 172 -14.37 -4.77 10.55
CA SER A 172 -14.42 -6.03 9.77
C SER A 172 -14.45 -5.84 8.25
N TYR A 173 -14.89 -4.66 7.80
CA TYR A 173 -14.91 -4.24 6.40
C TYR A 173 -13.82 -3.20 6.07
N GLU A 174 -12.83 -3.04 6.96
CA GLU A 174 -11.66 -2.17 6.78
C GLU A 174 -12.03 -0.70 6.48
N VAL A 175 -13.09 -0.18 7.10
CA VAL A 175 -13.53 1.19 6.89
C VAL A 175 -12.57 2.17 7.57
N GLN A 176 -11.71 2.84 6.79
CA GLN A 176 -10.71 3.79 7.29
C GLN A 176 -11.15 5.26 7.27
N GLY A 177 -12.32 5.57 6.70
CA GLY A 177 -12.80 6.94 6.58
C GLY A 177 -14.24 7.02 6.11
N PHE A 178 -14.82 8.22 6.21
CA PHE A 178 -16.25 8.44 5.98
C PHE A 178 -16.56 9.48 4.90
N PRO A 179 -17.62 9.29 4.09
CA PRO A 179 -18.37 8.03 3.95
C PRO A 179 -17.57 6.99 3.16
N THR A 180 -17.70 5.73 3.53
CA THR A 180 -17.25 4.58 2.72
C THR A 180 -18.48 3.85 2.21
N VAL A 181 -18.59 3.66 0.89
CA VAL A 181 -19.77 3.01 0.28
C VAL A 181 -19.32 1.68 -0.33
N LEU A 182 -19.93 0.59 0.11
CA LEU A 182 -19.69 -0.76 -0.39
C LEU A 182 -20.90 -1.29 -1.13
N PHE A 183 -20.67 -1.99 -2.25
CA PHE A 183 -21.72 -2.68 -3.00
C PHE A 183 -21.51 -4.19 -2.94
N PHE A 184 -22.51 -4.88 -2.42
CA PHE A 184 -22.57 -6.33 -2.24
C PHE A 184 -23.34 -6.98 -3.38
N VAL A 185 -22.74 -8.02 -3.97
CA VAL A 185 -23.37 -8.92 -4.93
C VAL A 185 -23.25 -10.34 -4.39
N ASP A 186 -24.39 -10.95 -4.06
CA ASP A 186 -24.45 -12.30 -3.48
C ASP A 186 -23.48 -12.45 -2.26
N GLY A 187 -23.44 -11.42 -1.41
CA GLY A 187 -22.59 -11.35 -0.21
C GLY A 187 -21.14 -10.89 -0.42
N VAL A 188 -20.67 -10.80 -1.68
CA VAL A 188 -19.31 -10.32 -1.98
C VAL A 188 -19.31 -8.82 -2.22
N HIS A 189 -18.50 -8.07 -1.48
CA HIS A 189 -18.47 -6.60 -1.56
C HIS A 189 -17.38 -6.06 -2.49
N LYS A 190 -17.62 -4.87 -3.04
CA LYS A 190 -16.64 -4.02 -3.74
C LYS A 190 -16.85 -2.56 -3.35
N PRO A 191 -15.79 -1.74 -3.27
CA PRO A 191 -15.94 -0.30 -3.00
C PRO A 191 -16.61 0.43 -4.17
N TYR A 192 -17.49 1.37 -3.84
CA TYR A 192 -18.06 2.32 -4.79
C TYR A 192 -17.21 3.59 -4.82
N LEU A 193 -16.51 3.81 -5.95
CA LEU A 193 -15.63 4.97 -6.17
C LEU A 193 -16.26 6.03 -7.09
N GLY A 194 -17.57 5.90 -7.38
CA GLY A 194 -18.28 6.80 -8.26
C GLY A 194 -18.65 8.15 -7.62
N GLN A 195 -19.30 9.00 -8.40
CA GLN A 195 -19.78 10.31 -7.92
C GLN A 195 -20.91 10.15 -6.90
N ARG A 196 -20.85 10.95 -5.83
CA ARG A 196 -21.78 10.89 -4.69
C ARG A 196 -23.08 11.68 -4.94
N THR A 197 -23.68 11.48 -6.11
CA THR A 197 -24.95 12.12 -6.50
C THR A 197 -26.00 11.06 -6.83
N LYS A 198 -27.28 11.41 -6.67
CA LYS A 198 -28.41 10.52 -6.93
C LYS A 198 -28.32 9.88 -8.31
N ASP A 199 -28.16 10.70 -9.36
CA ASP A 199 -28.14 10.22 -10.74
C ASP A 199 -26.95 9.29 -11.02
N ALA A 200 -25.78 9.56 -10.42
CA ALA A 200 -24.60 8.71 -10.58
C ALA A 200 -24.76 7.37 -9.87
N ILE A 201 -25.30 7.37 -8.64
CA ILE A 201 -25.58 6.15 -7.88
C ILE A 201 -26.62 5.30 -8.61
N VAL A 202 -27.74 5.90 -9.02
CA VAL A 202 -28.82 5.21 -9.76
C VAL A 202 -28.30 4.61 -11.06
N THR A 203 -27.58 5.40 -11.85
CA THR A 203 -27.02 4.93 -13.14
C THR A 203 -26.05 3.77 -12.92
N TRP A 204 -25.18 3.89 -11.92
CA TRP A 204 -24.23 2.85 -11.60
C TRP A 204 -24.92 1.57 -11.12
N ILE A 205 -25.89 1.67 -10.21
CA ILE A 205 -26.65 0.51 -9.71
C ILE A 205 -27.40 -0.14 -10.85
N LYS A 206 -28.16 0.61 -11.66
CA LYS A 206 -28.89 0.05 -12.82
C LYS A 206 -27.96 -0.66 -13.80
N LYS A 207 -26.73 -0.16 -13.99
CA LYS A 207 -25.72 -0.83 -14.80
C LYS A 207 -25.29 -2.17 -14.19
N LYS A 208 -25.17 -2.25 -12.86
CA LYS A 208 -24.77 -3.47 -12.13
C LYS A 208 -25.89 -4.49 -11.92
N THR A 209 -27.13 -4.02 -11.77
CA THR A 209 -28.30 -4.85 -11.47
C THR A 209 -29.13 -5.20 -12.69
N GLY A 210 -28.88 -4.53 -13.82
CA GLY A 210 -29.52 -4.80 -15.10
C GLY A 210 -29.29 -6.24 -15.59
N PRO A 211 -30.01 -6.68 -16.63
CA PRO A 211 -29.78 -8.00 -17.19
C PRO A 211 -28.32 -8.05 -17.65
N GLY A 212 -27.57 -9.03 -17.15
CA GLY A 212 -26.15 -9.17 -17.50
C GLY A 212 -25.91 -9.26 -19.01
N VAL A 213 -26.92 -9.56 -19.81
CA VAL A 213 -26.90 -9.50 -21.27
C VAL A 213 -28.16 -8.79 -21.77
N TYR A 214 -28.00 -7.84 -22.69
CA TYR A 214 -29.11 -7.14 -23.34
C TYR A 214 -29.37 -7.66 -24.76
N ASN A 215 -30.65 -7.76 -25.15
CA ASN A 215 -31.02 -8.18 -26.50
C ASN A 215 -30.98 -6.99 -27.47
N ILE A 216 -30.29 -7.13 -28.60
CA ILE A 216 -30.35 -6.17 -29.71
C ILE A 216 -31.04 -6.84 -30.90
N THR A 217 -32.26 -6.39 -31.20
CA THR A 217 -33.08 -6.96 -32.28
C THR A 217 -33.29 -6.01 -33.46
N THR A 218 -32.73 -4.81 -33.41
CA THR A 218 -32.88 -3.80 -34.46
C THR A 218 -31.54 -3.14 -34.79
N VAL A 219 -31.40 -2.67 -36.03
CA VAL A 219 -30.23 -1.92 -36.48
C VAL A 219 -30.11 -0.57 -35.77
N ASP A 220 -31.23 0.11 -35.52
CA ASP A 220 -31.23 1.42 -34.84
C ASP A 220 -30.69 1.31 -33.41
N ASP A 221 -31.02 0.24 -32.69
CA ASP A 221 -30.49 0.00 -31.34
C ASP A 221 -29.01 -0.42 -31.38
N ALA A 222 -28.60 -1.18 -32.40
CA ALA A 222 -27.21 -1.53 -32.63
C ALA A 222 -26.33 -0.28 -32.85
N GLU A 223 -26.80 0.68 -33.66
CA GLU A 223 -26.08 1.93 -33.93
C GLU A 223 -25.93 2.80 -32.67
N LYS A 224 -26.98 2.86 -31.83
CA LYS A 224 -26.90 3.56 -30.53
C LYS A 224 -25.84 2.96 -29.64
N VAL A 225 -25.83 1.63 -29.48
CA VAL A 225 -24.85 0.91 -28.66
C VAL A 225 -23.42 1.16 -29.15
N LEU A 226 -23.18 1.09 -30.46
CA LEU A 226 -21.86 1.37 -31.06
C LEU A 226 -21.39 2.82 -30.85
N THR A 227 -22.31 3.74 -30.58
CA THR A 227 -22.00 5.15 -30.33
C THR A 227 -21.81 5.44 -28.84
N SER A 228 -22.67 4.88 -27.98
CA SER A 228 -22.69 5.14 -26.54
C SER A 228 -21.62 4.37 -25.78
N GLU A 229 -21.37 3.11 -26.14
CA GLU A 229 -20.53 2.22 -25.36
C GLU A 229 -19.08 2.18 -25.87
N ASP A 230 -18.12 2.15 -24.94
CA ASP A 230 -16.70 2.09 -25.27
C ASP A 230 -16.19 0.65 -25.50
N ARG A 231 -16.79 -0.32 -24.80
CA ARG A 231 -16.41 -1.74 -24.82
C ARG A 231 -17.66 -2.60 -24.84
N VAL A 232 -17.82 -3.36 -25.92
CA VAL A 232 -19.03 -4.11 -26.19
C VAL A 232 -18.69 -5.55 -26.54
N VAL A 233 -19.36 -6.50 -25.90
CA VAL A 233 -19.39 -7.89 -26.34
C VAL A 233 -20.72 -8.15 -27.02
N LEU A 234 -20.69 -8.67 -28.24
CA LEU A 234 -21.89 -9.14 -28.93
C LEU A 234 -21.78 -10.64 -29.23
N ALA A 235 -22.77 -11.40 -28.76
CA ALA A 235 -23.01 -12.77 -29.21
C ALA A 235 -24.05 -12.83 -30.33
N PHE A 236 -23.73 -13.54 -31.41
CA PHE A 236 -24.66 -13.90 -32.46
C PHE A 236 -25.08 -15.37 -32.30
N LEU A 237 -26.34 -15.56 -31.90
CA LEU A 237 -26.88 -16.85 -31.47
C LEU A 237 -27.96 -17.36 -32.43
N ASP A 238 -28.33 -18.64 -32.28
CA ASP A 238 -29.51 -19.21 -32.94
C ASP A 238 -30.82 -18.84 -32.21
N SER A 239 -30.74 -18.60 -30.90
CA SER A 239 -31.84 -18.22 -30.02
C SER A 239 -31.37 -17.23 -28.96
N LEU A 240 -32.25 -16.30 -28.54
CA LEU A 240 -31.99 -15.35 -27.44
C LEU A 240 -32.22 -15.97 -26.05
N VAL A 241 -32.55 -17.25 -25.99
CA VAL A 241 -32.78 -18.05 -24.78
C VAL A 241 -32.20 -19.45 -24.96
N GLY A 242 -31.87 -20.11 -23.86
CA GLY A 242 -31.27 -21.45 -23.85
C GLY A 242 -29.81 -21.42 -23.43
N THR A 243 -29.12 -22.56 -23.57
CA THR A 243 -27.79 -22.79 -23.01
C THR A 243 -26.77 -21.72 -23.43
N GLU A 244 -26.68 -21.33 -24.70
CA GLU A 244 -25.70 -20.31 -25.09
C GLU A 244 -25.99 -18.94 -24.45
N SER A 245 -27.27 -18.55 -24.37
CA SER A 245 -27.64 -17.30 -23.70
C SER A 245 -27.31 -17.34 -22.20
N GLU A 246 -27.55 -18.48 -21.54
CA GLU A 246 -27.24 -18.70 -20.13
C GLU A 246 -25.73 -18.65 -19.84
N GLU A 247 -24.90 -19.27 -20.69
CA GLU A 247 -23.43 -19.20 -20.59
C GLU A 247 -22.91 -17.77 -20.74
N LEU A 248 -23.48 -17.00 -21.69
CA LEU A 248 -23.12 -15.60 -21.89
C LEU A 248 -23.51 -14.73 -20.70
N VAL A 249 -24.71 -14.94 -20.13
CA VAL A 249 -25.17 -14.27 -18.91
C VAL A 249 -24.30 -14.64 -17.70
N ALA A 250 -23.85 -15.89 -17.62
CA ALA A 250 -22.97 -16.33 -16.55
C ALA A 250 -21.58 -15.69 -16.68
N ALA A 251 -21.06 -15.52 -17.90
CA ALA A 251 -19.80 -14.83 -18.16
C ALA A 251 -19.90 -13.33 -17.87
N SER A 252 -20.99 -12.67 -18.26
CA SER A 252 -21.15 -11.23 -18.08
C SER A 252 -21.25 -10.80 -16.62
N ARG A 253 -21.74 -11.67 -15.74
CA ARG A 253 -21.72 -11.43 -14.29
C ARG A 253 -20.31 -11.40 -13.69
N LEU A 254 -19.30 -11.87 -14.42
CA LEU A 254 -17.91 -11.88 -13.96
C LEU A 254 -17.13 -10.64 -14.40
N ASP A 255 -17.67 -9.85 -15.33
CA ASP A 255 -17.00 -8.67 -15.85
C ASP A 255 -17.94 -7.46 -15.83
N ASP A 256 -17.51 -6.49 -15.06
CA ASP A 256 -18.26 -5.31 -14.67
C ASP A 256 -17.98 -4.10 -15.58
N ASP A 257 -16.96 -4.22 -16.43
CA ASP A 257 -16.37 -3.13 -17.23
C ASP A 257 -16.78 -3.21 -18.71
N VAL A 258 -17.42 -4.31 -19.11
CA VAL A 258 -17.80 -4.60 -20.49
C VAL A 258 -19.28 -4.86 -20.56
N ASN A 259 -19.96 -4.21 -21.51
CA ASN A 259 -21.38 -4.42 -21.72
C ASN A 259 -21.60 -5.62 -22.66
N PHE A 260 -22.43 -6.57 -22.24
CA PHE A 260 -22.73 -7.76 -23.02
C PHE A 260 -24.09 -7.66 -23.69
N TYR A 261 -24.13 -8.04 -24.96
CA TYR A 261 -25.32 -8.06 -25.78
C TYR A 261 -25.42 -9.38 -26.55
N GLN A 262 -26.64 -9.71 -26.96
CA GLN A 262 -26.90 -10.84 -27.84
C GLN A 262 -27.90 -10.48 -28.94
N THR A 263 -27.76 -11.12 -30.10
CA THR A 263 -28.66 -10.96 -31.22
C THR A 263 -28.85 -12.27 -31.98
N VAL A 264 -29.99 -12.39 -32.66
CA VAL A 264 -30.27 -13.42 -33.67
C VAL A 264 -30.41 -12.81 -35.08
N ASP A 265 -30.39 -11.48 -35.19
CA ASP A 265 -30.57 -10.75 -36.45
C ASP A 265 -29.22 -10.65 -37.19
N PRO A 266 -29.11 -11.22 -38.40
CA PRO A 266 -27.88 -11.15 -39.19
C PRO A 266 -27.47 -9.73 -39.59
N ASN A 267 -28.42 -8.78 -39.70
CA ASN A 267 -28.11 -7.38 -40.01
C ASN A 267 -27.45 -6.69 -38.83
N VAL A 268 -27.91 -6.97 -37.61
CA VAL A 268 -27.26 -6.51 -36.37
C VAL A 268 -25.86 -7.11 -36.30
N ALA A 269 -25.72 -8.43 -36.44
CA ALA A 269 -24.43 -9.11 -36.40
C ALA A 269 -23.41 -8.49 -37.37
N LYS A 270 -23.86 -8.12 -38.58
CA LYS A 270 -23.02 -7.46 -39.60
C LYS A 270 -22.49 -6.09 -39.16
N LEU A 271 -23.27 -5.29 -38.42
CA LEU A 271 -22.82 -3.99 -37.91
C LEU A 271 -21.70 -4.15 -36.88
N PHE A 272 -21.73 -5.23 -36.11
CA PHE A 272 -20.69 -5.60 -35.16
C PHE A 272 -19.58 -6.45 -35.81
N HIS A 273 -19.45 -6.41 -37.15
CA HIS A 273 -18.41 -7.09 -37.92
C HIS A 273 -18.41 -8.63 -37.85
N ILE A 274 -19.52 -9.24 -37.46
CA ILE A 274 -19.72 -10.69 -37.58
C ILE A 274 -20.26 -10.99 -39.00
N ASN A 275 -19.68 -12.00 -39.66
CA ASN A 275 -20.22 -12.49 -40.93
C ASN A 275 -21.62 -13.11 -40.69
N PRO A 276 -22.69 -12.64 -41.38
CA PRO A 276 -24.05 -13.20 -41.26
C PRO A 276 -24.14 -14.72 -41.47
N ASP A 277 -23.25 -15.29 -42.28
CA ASP A 277 -23.22 -16.71 -42.63
C ASP A 277 -22.27 -17.53 -41.73
N VAL A 278 -21.73 -16.94 -40.66
CA VAL A 278 -20.86 -17.65 -39.72
C VAL A 278 -21.62 -18.76 -39.01
N LYS A 279 -20.91 -19.83 -38.64
CA LYS A 279 -21.45 -20.84 -37.73
C LYS A 279 -21.73 -20.20 -36.38
N ARG A 280 -22.95 -20.38 -35.88
CA ARG A 280 -23.38 -19.91 -34.55
C ARG A 280 -23.13 -21.01 -33.50
N PRO A 281 -22.91 -20.64 -32.22
CA PRO A 281 -22.78 -19.27 -31.71
C PRO A 281 -21.45 -18.62 -32.14
N ALA A 282 -21.47 -17.30 -32.34
CA ALA A 282 -20.28 -16.50 -32.62
C ALA A 282 -20.22 -15.31 -31.66
N LEU A 283 -19.03 -14.92 -31.21
CA LEU A 283 -18.84 -13.84 -30.24
C LEU A 283 -17.73 -12.89 -30.72
N VAL A 284 -17.97 -11.59 -30.53
CA VAL A 284 -16.98 -10.53 -30.76
C VAL A 284 -16.90 -9.61 -29.57
N LEU A 285 -15.71 -9.04 -29.36
CA LEU A 285 -15.48 -7.89 -28.49
C LEU A 285 -15.06 -6.71 -29.36
N LEU A 286 -15.79 -5.60 -29.23
CA LEU A 286 -15.52 -4.33 -29.90
C LEU A 286 -15.02 -3.31 -28.91
N LYS A 287 -14.08 -2.48 -29.36
CA LYS A 287 -13.56 -1.33 -28.61
C LYS A 287 -13.38 -0.12 -29.52
N LYS A 288 -13.34 1.09 -28.97
CA LYS A 288 -13.12 2.32 -29.73
C LYS A 288 -11.68 2.48 -30.27
N GLU A 289 -10.71 1.73 -29.74
CA GLU A 289 -9.27 1.83 -30.07
C GLU A 289 -8.85 1.03 -31.33
N ALA A 290 -7.54 0.97 -31.61
CA ALA A 290 -6.97 0.42 -32.85
C ALA A 290 -7.34 -1.05 -33.14
N GLU A 291 -7.55 -1.87 -32.10
CA GLU A 291 -8.08 -3.24 -32.22
C GLU A 291 -9.62 -3.24 -32.15
N LYS A 292 -10.25 -2.61 -33.15
CA LYS A 292 -11.69 -2.30 -33.12
C LYS A 292 -12.59 -3.52 -32.90
N VAL A 293 -12.15 -4.70 -33.34
CA VAL A 293 -12.93 -5.94 -33.25
C VAL A 293 -11.98 -7.11 -33.01
N THR A 294 -12.29 -7.92 -32.01
CA THR A 294 -11.66 -9.22 -31.79
C THR A 294 -12.73 -10.32 -31.84
N HIS A 295 -12.45 -11.42 -32.54
CA HIS A 295 -13.32 -12.58 -32.61
C HIS A 295 -12.90 -13.62 -31.59
N HIS A 296 -13.89 -14.27 -30.97
CA HIS A 296 -13.66 -15.41 -30.08
C HIS A 296 -13.68 -16.71 -30.90
N ASP A 297 -12.57 -17.45 -30.81
CA ASP A 297 -12.38 -18.72 -31.52
C ASP A 297 -12.47 -19.95 -30.59
N GLY A 298 -12.79 -19.72 -29.31
CA GLY A 298 -12.84 -20.76 -28.27
C GLY A 298 -14.18 -21.51 -28.19
N LEU A 299 -14.33 -22.33 -27.15
CA LEU A 299 -15.63 -22.95 -26.82
C LEU A 299 -16.59 -21.89 -26.28
N PHE A 300 -17.86 -21.94 -26.68
CA PHE A 300 -18.87 -20.99 -26.19
C PHE A 300 -19.36 -21.42 -24.79
N GLU A 301 -18.48 -21.25 -23.81
CA GLU A 301 -18.69 -21.60 -22.40
C GLU A 301 -18.22 -20.42 -21.53
N LYS A 302 -18.84 -20.25 -20.36
CA LYS A 302 -18.59 -19.16 -19.41
C LYS A 302 -17.10 -18.87 -19.20
N GLU A 303 -16.30 -19.88 -18.88
CA GLU A 303 -14.87 -19.73 -18.59
C GLU A 303 -14.09 -19.24 -19.82
N SER A 304 -14.39 -19.77 -21.01
CA SER A 304 -13.71 -19.36 -22.24
C SER A 304 -14.11 -17.94 -22.67
N ILE A 305 -15.39 -17.56 -22.51
CA ILE A 305 -15.86 -16.20 -22.77
C ILE A 305 -15.20 -15.23 -21.79
N LYS A 306 -15.14 -15.58 -20.50
CA LYS A 306 -14.46 -14.78 -19.47
C LYS A 306 -12.99 -14.54 -19.83
N GLU A 307 -12.25 -15.59 -20.16
CA GLU A 307 -10.83 -15.48 -20.53
C GLU A 307 -10.65 -14.62 -21.79
N PHE A 308 -11.52 -14.78 -22.78
CA PHE A 308 -11.50 -13.98 -23.98
C PHE A 308 -11.76 -12.50 -23.72
N VAL A 309 -12.82 -12.18 -22.97
CA VAL A 309 -13.14 -10.79 -22.61
C VAL A 309 -11.99 -10.21 -21.80
N PHE A 310 -11.52 -10.93 -20.79
CA PHE A 310 -10.40 -10.50 -19.96
C PHE A 310 -9.13 -10.20 -20.78
N ALA A 311 -8.75 -11.10 -21.69
CA ALA A 311 -7.56 -10.93 -22.53
C ALA A 311 -7.66 -9.79 -23.54
N ASN A 312 -8.87 -9.30 -23.82
CA ASN A 312 -9.12 -8.32 -24.87
C ASN A 312 -9.77 -7.02 -24.39
N LYS A 313 -10.24 -6.92 -23.14
CA LYS A 313 -10.94 -5.72 -22.63
C LYS A 313 -10.03 -4.52 -22.43
N LEU A 314 -8.76 -4.75 -22.07
CA LEU A 314 -7.78 -3.68 -22.00
C LEU A 314 -7.36 -3.27 -23.42
N PRO A 315 -7.16 -1.96 -23.68
CA PRO A 315 -6.49 -1.53 -24.90
C PRO A 315 -5.06 -2.07 -24.93
N LEU A 316 -4.46 -2.14 -26.12
CA LEU A 316 -3.06 -2.59 -26.28
C LEU A 316 -2.10 -1.80 -25.40
N VAL A 317 -2.35 -0.50 -25.24
CA VAL A 317 -1.66 0.37 -24.29
C VAL A 317 -2.73 1.07 -23.47
N THR A 318 -2.74 0.81 -22.16
CA THR A 318 -3.72 1.39 -21.24
C THR A 318 -3.16 2.67 -20.63
N THR A 319 -3.83 3.81 -20.85
CA THR A 319 -3.48 5.04 -20.14
C THR A 319 -3.83 4.87 -18.66
N PHE A 320 -2.87 5.14 -17.77
CA PHE A 320 -3.04 5.03 -16.34
C PHE A 320 -3.94 6.14 -15.80
N SER A 321 -4.96 5.74 -15.05
CA SER A 321 -5.91 6.59 -14.33
C SER A 321 -6.33 5.88 -13.04
N ARG A 322 -7.11 6.53 -12.18
CA ARG A 322 -7.66 5.87 -10.97
C ARG A 322 -8.51 4.64 -11.33
N GLU A 323 -9.30 4.74 -12.38
CA GLU A 323 -10.15 3.64 -12.87
C GLU A 323 -9.31 2.53 -13.51
N SER A 324 -8.43 2.86 -14.46
CA SER A 324 -7.63 1.85 -15.15
C SER A 324 -6.54 1.24 -14.27
N GLY A 325 -6.06 1.96 -13.26
CA GLY A 325 -5.10 1.45 -12.27
C GLY A 325 -5.63 0.22 -11.56
N THR A 326 -6.89 0.25 -11.10
CA THR A 326 -7.56 -0.90 -10.49
C THR A 326 -7.54 -2.11 -11.43
N LEU A 327 -7.90 -1.91 -12.70
CA LEU A 327 -7.92 -2.97 -13.71
C LEU A 327 -6.53 -3.54 -14.03
N ILE A 328 -5.49 -2.69 -14.01
CA ILE A 328 -4.10 -3.08 -14.25
C ILE A 328 -3.59 -3.95 -13.09
N PHE A 329 -3.84 -3.54 -11.83
CA PHE A 329 -3.33 -4.25 -10.65
C PHE A 329 -4.12 -5.52 -10.30
N GLU A 330 -5.43 -5.53 -10.55
CA GLU A 330 -6.26 -6.73 -10.36
C GLU A 330 -6.08 -7.77 -11.46
N SER A 331 -5.39 -7.42 -12.54
CA SER A 331 -5.08 -8.36 -13.63
C SER A 331 -4.29 -9.57 -13.13
N PRO A 332 -4.56 -10.79 -13.62
CA PRO A 332 -3.72 -11.96 -13.41
C PRO A 332 -2.38 -11.82 -14.15
N ILE A 333 -2.26 -10.92 -15.14
CA ILE A 333 -0.98 -10.60 -15.78
C ILE A 333 -0.21 -9.64 -14.86
N LYS A 334 0.72 -10.18 -14.07
CA LYS A 334 1.48 -9.40 -13.09
C LYS A 334 2.63 -8.58 -13.68
N LYS A 335 3.06 -8.91 -14.90
CA LYS A 335 4.15 -8.24 -15.59
C LYS A 335 3.65 -7.07 -16.44
N GLN A 336 4.11 -5.87 -16.08
CA GLN A 336 3.71 -4.60 -16.68
C GLN A 336 4.93 -3.91 -17.31
N VAL A 337 4.71 -3.21 -18.42
CA VAL A 337 5.69 -2.32 -19.05
C VAL A 337 5.06 -0.94 -19.11
N LEU A 338 5.67 0.03 -18.44
CA LEU A 338 5.17 1.39 -18.29
C LEU A 338 5.99 2.34 -19.17
N LEU A 339 5.30 3.14 -19.98
CA LEU A 339 5.86 4.27 -20.71
C LEU A 339 5.43 5.56 -20.00
N PHE A 340 6.41 6.33 -19.55
CA PHE A 340 6.23 7.66 -19.00
C PHE A 340 6.57 8.69 -20.08
N ALA A 341 5.61 9.53 -20.47
CA ALA A 341 5.89 10.65 -21.37
C ALA A 341 4.83 11.75 -21.25
N THR A 342 5.15 12.96 -21.71
CA THR A 342 4.18 14.05 -21.82
C THR A 342 3.24 13.87 -23.02
N SER A 343 2.01 14.37 -22.94
CA SER A 343 1.03 14.31 -24.04
C SER A 343 1.54 14.91 -25.35
N LYS A 344 2.34 15.99 -25.30
CA LYS A 344 2.81 16.77 -26.46
C LYS A 344 4.05 16.19 -27.16
N GLY A 345 4.89 15.43 -26.46
CA GLY A 345 6.15 14.87 -26.99
C GLY A 345 6.06 13.42 -27.46
N SER A 346 4.91 12.76 -27.28
CA SER A 346 4.84 11.29 -27.20
C SER A 346 4.24 10.58 -28.41
N THR A 347 3.68 11.25 -29.42
CA THR A 347 2.92 10.55 -30.48
C THR A 347 3.73 9.47 -31.21
N LYS A 348 4.97 9.77 -31.59
CA LYS A 348 5.84 8.78 -32.27
C LYS A 348 6.30 7.67 -31.32
N VAL A 349 6.60 8.00 -30.08
CA VAL A 349 7.05 7.06 -29.05
C VAL A 349 5.91 6.11 -28.66
N LYS A 350 4.72 6.66 -28.47
CA LYS A 350 3.49 5.92 -28.20
C LYS A 350 3.15 4.94 -29.32
N GLN A 351 3.30 5.33 -30.59
CA GLN A 351 3.10 4.41 -31.71
C GLN A 351 4.08 3.24 -31.69
N THR A 352 5.38 3.51 -31.48
CA THR A 352 6.40 2.45 -31.33
C THR A 352 6.10 1.53 -30.15
N PHE A 353 5.62 2.09 -29.05
CA PHE A 353 5.25 1.36 -27.84
C PHE A 353 4.00 0.49 -28.07
N GLU A 354 2.99 1.01 -28.76
CA GLU A 354 1.81 0.25 -29.20
C GLU A 354 2.17 -0.89 -30.16
N ASP A 355 3.10 -0.65 -31.10
CA ASP A 355 3.59 -1.70 -32.01
C ASP A 355 4.33 -2.81 -31.27
N ALA A 356 5.09 -2.47 -30.22
CA ALA A 356 5.71 -3.45 -29.34
C ALA A 356 4.66 -4.22 -28.52
N ALA A 357 3.64 -3.54 -27.99
CA ALA A 357 2.58 -4.14 -27.18
C ALA A 357 1.85 -5.28 -27.92
N LYS A 358 1.64 -5.15 -29.25
CA LYS A 358 1.04 -6.19 -30.09
C LYS A 358 1.76 -7.54 -30.00
N LEU A 359 3.08 -7.54 -29.80
CA LEU A 359 3.89 -8.76 -29.72
C LEU A 359 3.70 -9.52 -28.41
N PHE A 360 3.19 -8.86 -27.37
CA PHE A 360 3.08 -9.37 -26.00
C PHE A 360 1.66 -9.43 -25.47
N LYS A 361 0.66 -9.30 -26.36
CA LYS A 361 -0.76 -9.36 -25.99
C LYS A 361 -1.06 -10.63 -25.17
N GLY A 362 -1.74 -10.44 -24.04
CA GLY A 362 -2.07 -11.51 -23.08
C GLY A 362 -0.90 -12.03 -22.24
N LYS A 363 0.30 -11.46 -22.38
CA LYS A 363 1.50 -11.87 -21.62
C LYS A 363 2.10 -10.74 -20.79
N LEU A 364 2.05 -9.51 -21.30
CA LEU A 364 2.47 -8.29 -20.62
C LEU A 364 1.37 -7.24 -20.73
N ILE A 365 1.19 -6.43 -19.68
CA ILE A 365 0.33 -5.23 -19.75
C ILE A 365 1.20 -4.04 -20.12
N PHE A 366 0.84 -3.33 -21.18
CA PHE A 366 1.50 -2.09 -21.54
C PHE A 366 0.68 -0.91 -21.02
N VAL A 367 1.33 -0.04 -20.27
CA VAL A 367 0.71 1.08 -19.56
C VAL A 367 1.36 2.38 -20.01
N PHE A 368 0.55 3.41 -20.25
CA PHE A 368 1.02 4.75 -20.55
C PHE A 368 0.70 5.69 -19.39
N VAL A 369 1.71 6.38 -18.86
CA VAL A 369 1.58 7.35 -17.78
C VAL A 369 1.85 8.74 -18.36
N GLU A 370 0.84 9.61 -18.31
CA GLU A 370 0.96 11.01 -18.74
C GLU A 370 1.65 11.84 -17.66
N LEU A 371 2.89 12.25 -17.92
CA LEU A 371 3.68 13.03 -16.96
C LEU A 371 3.09 14.43 -16.68
N ASP A 372 2.33 14.98 -17.63
CA ASP A 372 1.67 16.28 -17.50
C ASP A 372 0.32 16.22 -16.74
N ASN A 373 -0.09 15.04 -16.28
CA ASN A 373 -1.23 14.87 -15.38
C ASN A 373 -0.77 15.01 -13.92
N GLU A 374 -1.10 16.13 -13.28
CA GLU A 374 -0.74 16.45 -11.89
C GLU A 374 -1.40 15.49 -10.87
N ASP A 375 -2.64 15.08 -11.12
CA ASP A 375 -3.46 14.31 -10.16
C ASP A 375 -3.04 12.84 -10.04
N VAL A 376 -2.47 12.28 -11.12
CA VAL A 376 -2.17 10.85 -11.22
C VAL A 376 -0.78 10.59 -11.78
N GLY A 377 -0.40 11.31 -12.84
CA GLY A 377 0.85 11.09 -13.56
C GLY A 377 2.09 11.35 -12.71
N LYS A 378 2.15 12.51 -12.05
CA LYS A 378 3.27 12.87 -11.17
C LYS A 378 3.44 11.95 -9.97
N PRO A 379 2.40 11.65 -9.16
CA PRO A 379 2.53 10.70 -8.05
C PRO A 379 3.08 9.34 -8.48
N VAL A 380 2.65 8.85 -9.65
CA VAL A 380 3.14 7.58 -10.21
C VAL A 380 4.59 7.72 -10.66
N ALA A 381 4.95 8.80 -11.36
CA ALA A 381 6.32 9.08 -11.76
C ALA A 381 7.27 9.12 -10.55
N ASP A 382 6.88 9.81 -9.47
CA ASP A 382 7.65 9.92 -8.23
C ASP A 382 7.87 8.55 -7.56
N TYR A 383 6.82 7.71 -7.50
CA TYR A 383 6.93 6.34 -6.98
C TYR A 383 7.94 5.50 -7.77
N PHE A 384 7.97 5.67 -9.09
CA PHE A 384 8.91 4.98 -9.98
C PHE A 384 10.27 5.70 -10.13
N GLY A 385 10.48 6.83 -9.46
CA GLY A 385 11.71 7.62 -9.53
C GLY A 385 11.96 8.26 -10.91
N ILE A 386 10.90 8.49 -11.68
CA ILE A 386 10.98 9.09 -13.01
C ILE A 386 11.08 10.60 -12.88
N THR A 387 12.23 11.16 -13.27
CA THR A 387 12.47 12.61 -13.27
C THR A 387 12.61 13.17 -14.68
N GLY A 388 12.11 14.39 -14.89
CA GLY A 388 12.22 15.13 -16.15
C GLY A 388 11.15 14.76 -17.18
N ASP A 389 11.19 15.45 -18.33
CA ASP A 389 10.10 15.37 -19.35
C ASP A 389 10.39 14.39 -20.50
N ALA A 390 11.57 13.77 -20.50
CA ALA A 390 11.98 12.84 -21.55
C ALA A 390 11.22 11.51 -21.43
N PRO A 391 10.79 10.89 -22.56
CA PRO A 391 10.13 9.60 -22.51
C PRO A 391 11.00 8.51 -21.88
N GLN A 392 10.47 7.81 -20.88
CA GLN A 392 11.15 6.73 -20.17
C GLN A 392 10.29 5.46 -20.15
N VAL A 393 10.94 4.30 -20.20
CA VAL A 393 10.25 2.99 -20.14
C VAL A 393 10.79 2.20 -18.96
N LEU A 394 9.90 1.51 -18.26
CA LEU A 394 10.22 0.65 -17.13
C LEU A 394 9.35 -0.60 -17.15
N ALA A 395 9.89 -1.74 -16.73
CA ALA A 395 9.11 -2.94 -16.45
C ALA A 395 8.88 -3.10 -14.95
N TYR A 396 7.73 -3.68 -14.58
CA TYR A 396 7.27 -3.83 -13.20
C TYR A 396 6.55 -5.18 -13.00
N THR A 397 6.83 -5.89 -11.89
CA THR A 397 6.27 -7.23 -11.63
C THR A 397 5.10 -7.31 -10.67
N GLY A 398 4.75 -6.25 -9.92
CA GLY A 398 3.49 -6.08 -9.18
C GLY A 398 3.07 -7.12 -8.12
N ASN A 399 2.20 -6.66 -7.21
CA ASN A 399 1.38 -7.36 -6.21
C ASN A 399 2.06 -8.19 -5.10
N ASP A 400 2.97 -9.11 -5.42
CA ASP A 400 3.59 -10.01 -4.42
C ASP A 400 5.12 -9.87 -4.35
N ASP A 401 5.74 -9.38 -5.43
CA ASP A 401 7.19 -9.21 -5.57
C ASP A 401 7.47 -7.98 -6.45
N ALA A 402 7.21 -6.81 -5.88
CA ALA A 402 7.34 -5.52 -6.57
C ALA A 402 8.81 -5.25 -6.94
N LYS A 403 9.16 -5.48 -8.21
CA LYS A 403 10.48 -5.19 -8.77
C LYS A 403 10.36 -4.25 -9.94
N LYS A 404 11.28 -3.29 -10.00
CA LYS A 404 11.39 -2.27 -11.05
C LYS A 404 12.55 -2.65 -11.96
N PHE A 405 12.40 -2.49 -13.28
CA PHE A 405 13.44 -2.83 -14.25
C PHE A 405 13.54 -1.70 -15.28
N VAL A 406 14.66 -0.97 -15.29
CA VAL A 406 14.85 0.18 -16.18
C VAL A 406 15.15 -0.28 -17.60
N PHE A 407 14.55 0.38 -18.58
CA PHE A 407 14.92 0.27 -19.98
C PHE A 407 15.92 1.38 -20.33
N ASP A 408 17.18 0.99 -20.59
CA ASP A 408 18.33 1.88 -20.76
C ASP A 408 18.78 2.05 -22.22
N GLN A 409 17.98 1.58 -23.18
CA GLN A 409 18.30 1.58 -24.61
C GLN A 409 17.48 2.61 -25.38
N ASP A 410 17.84 2.86 -26.65
CA ASP A 410 17.01 3.67 -27.54
C ASP A 410 15.62 3.04 -27.72
N LEU A 411 14.58 3.87 -27.63
CA LEU A 411 13.19 3.45 -27.73
C LEU A 411 12.82 3.11 -29.18
N THR A 412 13.16 1.88 -29.58
CA THR A 412 12.87 1.27 -30.88
C THR A 412 12.05 0.00 -30.69
N LEU A 413 11.31 -0.40 -31.74
CA LEU A 413 10.51 -1.63 -31.71
C LEU A 413 11.36 -2.88 -31.42
N GLU A 414 12.56 -2.95 -31.99
CA GLU A 414 13.48 -4.08 -31.80
C GLU A 414 13.97 -4.17 -30.35
N ASN A 415 14.40 -3.04 -29.77
CA ASN A 415 14.88 -3.01 -28.38
C ASN A 415 13.76 -3.32 -27.39
N LEU A 416 12.56 -2.76 -27.59
CA LEU A 416 11.39 -3.06 -26.75
C LEU A 416 10.98 -4.53 -26.84
N LYS A 417 11.09 -5.14 -28.03
CA LYS A 417 10.86 -6.58 -28.21
C LYS A 417 11.87 -7.40 -27.41
N VAL A 418 13.17 -7.12 -27.55
CA VAL A 418 14.19 -7.86 -26.80
C VAL A 418 13.98 -7.68 -25.29
N PHE A 419 13.72 -6.45 -24.84
CA PHE A 419 13.45 -6.15 -23.43
C PHE A 419 12.24 -6.93 -22.91
N GLY A 420 11.11 -6.91 -23.62
CA GLY A 420 9.91 -7.66 -23.25
C GLY A 420 10.12 -9.17 -23.22
N GLU A 421 10.89 -9.73 -24.16
CA GLU A 421 11.25 -11.16 -24.16
C GLU A 421 12.14 -11.53 -22.96
N VAL A 422 13.15 -10.72 -22.65
CA VAL A 422 14.04 -10.93 -21.49
C VAL A 422 13.25 -10.78 -20.18
N PHE A 423 12.33 -9.82 -20.12
CA PHE A 423 11.45 -9.61 -18.97
C PHE A 423 10.49 -10.78 -18.73
N LEU A 424 9.85 -11.28 -19.78
CA LEU A 424 8.97 -12.45 -19.69
C LEU A 424 9.69 -13.69 -19.14
N ASN A 425 10.98 -13.83 -19.46
CA ASN A 425 11.81 -14.95 -19.01
C ASN A 425 12.55 -14.70 -17.67
N ASP A 426 12.22 -13.62 -16.95
CA ASP A 426 12.80 -13.29 -15.62
C ASP A 426 14.33 -13.11 -15.64
N LYS A 427 14.85 -12.57 -16.75
CA LYS A 427 16.30 -12.37 -16.96
C LYS A 427 16.75 -10.92 -16.80
N LEU A 428 15.83 -9.98 -16.57
CA LEU A 428 16.19 -8.59 -16.27
C LEU A 428 16.73 -8.46 -14.85
N LYS A 429 17.62 -7.49 -14.63
CA LYS A 429 18.14 -7.16 -13.31
C LYS A 429 17.26 -6.07 -12.69
N PRO A 430 16.73 -6.27 -11.47
CA PRO A 430 15.93 -5.25 -10.80
C PRO A 430 16.80 -4.03 -10.47
N VAL A 431 16.17 -2.87 -10.50
CA VAL A 431 16.71 -1.58 -10.05
C VAL A 431 16.00 -1.23 -8.75
N TYR A 432 16.76 -0.76 -7.78
CA TYR A 432 16.28 -0.33 -6.47
C TYR A 432 16.53 1.17 -6.32
N LYS A 433 15.60 1.88 -5.68
CA LYS A 433 15.76 3.30 -5.37
C LYS A 433 16.98 3.50 -4.46
N SER A 434 17.77 4.54 -4.72
CA SER A 434 18.86 4.94 -3.83
C SER A 434 19.07 6.44 -3.95
N ASP A 435 19.19 7.09 -2.80
CA ASP A 435 19.73 8.44 -2.73
C ASP A 435 21.21 8.47 -3.15
N PRO A 436 21.76 9.66 -3.47
CA PRO A 436 23.19 9.81 -3.69
C PRO A 436 23.99 9.34 -2.48
N ILE A 437 25.12 8.67 -2.73
CA ILE A 437 26.05 8.30 -1.67
C ILE A 437 26.56 9.58 -1.00
N PRO A 438 26.44 9.73 0.34
CA PRO A 438 26.90 10.92 1.05
C PRO A 438 28.39 11.18 0.80
N GLU A 439 28.79 12.45 0.57
CA GLU A 439 30.19 12.82 0.38
C GLU A 439 31.04 12.56 1.63
N GLN A 440 30.42 12.66 2.81
CA GLN A 440 31.03 12.37 4.11
C GLN A 440 30.13 11.42 4.90
N ASN A 441 30.72 10.40 5.52
CA ASN A 441 30.01 9.40 6.31
C ASN A 441 30.81 9.02 7.57
N ASP A 442 31.39 10.03 8.22
CA ASP A 442 32.33 9.86 9.33
C ASP A 442 31.65 9.84 10.71
N GLY A 443 30.34 10.09 10.77
CA GLY A 443 29.56 10.06 12.02
C GLY A 443 29.55 8.69 12.70
N ASP A 444 29.20 8.68 14.00
CA ASP A 444 29.09 7.45 14.80
C ASP A 444 27.97 6.53 14.28
N VAL A 445 26.88 7.11 13.77
CA VAL A 445 25.86 6.39 12.98
C VAL A 445 26.18 6.55 11.49
N LYS A 446 26.45 5.44 10.80
CA LYS A 446 26.72 5.42 9.36
C LYS A 446 25.43 5.58 8.55
N ILE A 447 25.46 6.49 7.59
CA ILE A 447 24.37 6.70 6.63
C ILE A 447 24.49 5.65 5.52
N VAL A 448 23.43 4.88 5.36
CA VAL A 448 23.29 3.87 4.30
C VAL A 448 22.24 4.34 3.31
N VAL A 449 22.57 4.21 2.02
CA VAL A 449 21.69 4.38 0.87
C VAL A 449 21.69 3.07 0.07
N GLY A 450 20.73 2.88 -0.83
CA GLY A 450 20.60 1.62 -1.59
C GLY A 450 21.90 1.20 -2.30
N ASN A 451 22.65 2.16 -2.84
CA ASN A 451 23.88 1.92 -3.62
C ASN A 451 25.14 1.62 -2.78
N ASN A 452 25.17 1.95 -1.49
CA ASN A 452 26.31 1.60 -0.60
C ASN A 452 25.94 0.55 0.45
N PHE A 453 24.73 -0.02 0.37
CA PHE A 453 24.21 -1.01 1.30
C PHE A 453 25.13 -2.23 1.40
N ASP A 454 25.52 -2.79 0.25
CA ASP A 454 26.37 -3.98 0.20
C ASP A 454 27.76 -3.72 0.84
N ASP A 455 28.31 -2.54 0.62
CA ASP A 455 29.64 -2.16 1.12
C ASP A 455 29.66 -1.95 2.64
N ILE A 456 28.56 -1.45 3.23
CA ILE A 456 28.48 -1.13 4.67
C ILE A 456 27.83 -2.28 5.45
N VAL A 457 26.64 -2.71 5.02
CA VAL A 457 25.79 -3.64 5.78
C VAL A 457 26.18 -5.09 5.56
N LEU A 458 26.57 -5.44 4.33
CA LEU A 458 26.97 -6.80 3.95
C LEU A 458 28.49 -7.04 4.00
N ASP A 459 29.25 -6.16 4.65
CA ASP A 459 30.66 -6.41 4.96
C ASP A 459 30.78 -7.61 5.91
N GLU A 460 31.28 -8.74 5.40
CA GLU A 460 31.46 -9.99 6.14
C GLU A 460 32.41 -9.84 7.35
N SER A 461 33.19 -8.77 7.45
CA SER A 461 34.11 -8.50 8.56
C SER A 461 33.48 -7.76 9.75
N LYS A 462 32.23 -7.28 9.62
CA LYS A 462 31.56 -6.43 10.61
C LYS A 462 30.20 -6.98 11.03
N ASP A 463 29.90 -6.87 12.31
CA ASP A 463 28.54 -6.99 12.84
C ASP A 463 27.84 -5.63 12.64
N VAL A 464 26.68 -5.61 11.98
CA VAL A 464 26.01 -4.35 11.60
C VAL A 464 24.60 -4.30 12.18
N LEU A 465 24.30 -3.25 12.95
CA LEU A 465 22.95 -2.89 13.37
C LEU A 465 22.43 -1.78 12.45
N LEU A 466 21.36 -2.06 11.72
CA LEU A 466 20.76 -1.13 10.77
C LEU A 466 19.37 -0.72 11.24
N GLU A 467 19.16 0.59 11.39
CA GLU A 467 17.84 1.19 11.51
C GLU A 467 17.32 1.57 10.12
N ILE A 468 16.15 1.09 9.75
CA ILE A 468 15.41 1.56 8.57
C ILE A 468 14.31 2.48 9.07
N TYR A 469 14.40 3.76 8.70
CA TYR A 469 13.51 4.82 9.20
C TYR A 469 12.79 5.55 8.07
N ALA A 470 11.84 6.41 8.43
CA ALA A 470 11.24 7.39 7.54
C ALA A 470 11.24 8.78 8.23
N PRO A 471 11.57 9.89 7.53
CA PRO A 471 11.73 11.21 8.15
C PRO A 471 10.47 11.74 8.85
N TRP A 472 9.29 11.34 8.36
CA TRP A 472 7.98 11.75 8.87
C TRP A 472 7.45 10.84 9.99
N CYS A 473 8.15 9.77 10.35
CA CYS A 473 7.69 8.84 11.39
C CYS A 473 8.07 9.35 12.79
N GLY A 474 7.08 9.72 13.60
CA GLY A 474 7.31 10.18 14.98
C GLY A 474 8.03 9.15 15.87
N HIS A 475 7.78 7.85 15.65
CA HIS A 475 8.50 6.79 16.36
C HIS A 475 9.99 6.70 16.00
N CYS A 476 10.36 7.03 14.76
CA CYS A 476 11.76 7.11 14.33
C CYS A 476 12.44 8.33 14.98
N GLN A 477 11.77 9.48 14.94
CA GLN A 477 12.27 10.71 15.57
C GLN A 477 12.51 10.52 17.08
N ALA A 478 11.63 9.79 17.76
CA ALA A 478 11.80 9.46 19.18
C ALA A 478 12.96 8.49 19.46
N LEU A 479 13.29 7.60 18.51
CA LEU A 479 14.40 6.65 18.64
C LEU A 479 15.77 7.29 18.37
N GLU A 480 15.83 8.30 17.50
CA GLU A 480 17.08 8.90 17.02
C GLU A 480 18.07 9.32 18.14
N PRO A 481 17.65 10.02 19.23
CA PRO A 481 18.56 10.37 20.32
C PRO A 481 19.19 9.14 20.99
N THR A 482 18.37 8.10 21.23
CA THR A 482 18.80 6.84 21.83
C THR A 482 19.77 6.09 20.91
N TYR A 483 19.48 6.05 19.61
CA TYR A 483 20.29 5.35 18.62
C TYR A 483 21.65 6.04 18.42
N ASN A 484 21.67 7.38 18.41
CA ASN A 484 22.91 8.16 18.40
C ASN A 484 23.74 7.94 19.68
N LYS A 485 23.10 7.91 20.86
CA LYS A 485 23.79 7.63 22.13
C LYS A 485 24.42 6.24 22.13
N LEU A 486 23.70 5.22 21.65
CA LEU A 486 24.23 3.87 21.48
C LEU A 486 25.48 3.87 20.57
N ALA A 487 25.39 4.53 19.41
CA ALA A 487 26.52 4.62 18.48
C ALA A 487 27.74 5.30 19.09
N MET A 488 27.52 6.40 19.81
CA MET A 488 28.59 7.11 20.54
C MET A 488 29.31 6.19 21.53
N HIS A 489 28.58 5.36 22.28
CA HIS A 489 29.19 4.42 23.22
C HIS A 489 29.95 3.27 22.55
N LEU A 490 29.57 2.91 21.32
CA LEU A 490 30.14 1.79 20.56
C LEU A 490 31.19 2.20 19.51
N ARG A 491 31.45 3.49 19.34
CA ARG A 491 32.29 4.04 18.26
C ARG A 491 33.72 3.49 18.19
N ASP A 492 34.28 3.09 19.34
CA ASP A 492 35.65 2.56 19.44
C ASP A 492 35.72 1.04 19.20
N ILE A 493 34.60 0.40 18.85
CA ILE A 493 34.51 -1.05 18.60
C ILE A 493 34.55 -1.30 17.11
N ASP A 494 35.75 -1.52 16.57
CA ASP A 494 35.97 -1.70 15.13
C ASP A 494 35.11 -2.82 14.50
N SER A 495 34.74 -3.87 15.25
CA SER A 495 33.96 -4.99 14.73
C SER A 495 32.46 -4.70 14.59
N LEU A 496 31.97 -3.58 15.11
CA LEU A 496 30.57 -3.19 15.11
C LEU A 496 30.34 -1.93 14.27
N VAL A 497 29.24 -1.90 13.53
CA VAL A 497 28.77 -0.71 12.82
C VAL A 497 27.33 -0.44 13.20
N ILE A 498 27.06 0.78 13.67
CA ILE A 498 25.71 1.29 13.86
C ILE A 498 25.36 2.14 12.65
N ALA A 499 24.28 1.81 11.97
CA ALA A 499 23.91 2.42 10.70
C ALA A 499 22.41 2.77 10.65
N LYS A 500 22.06 3.74 9.80
CA LYS A 500 20.68 4.09 9.47
C LYS A 500 20.47 4.29 7.97
N MET A 501 19.29 3.93 7.49
CA MET A 501 18.85 4.07 6.09
C MET A 501 17.43 4.64 6.04
N ASP A 502 17.21 5.66 5.22
CA ASP A 502 15.86 6.16 4.92
C ASP A 502 15.17 5.20 3.94
N GLY A 503 14.23 4.39 4.44
CA GLY A 503 13.50 3.41 3.64
C GLY A 503 12.45 4.02 2.71
N SER A 504 12.11 5.31 2.87
CA SER A 504 11.19 6.01 1.96
C SER A 504 11.85 6.43 0.64
N THR A 505 13.18 6.58 0.67
CA THR A 505 13.99 6.98 -0.49
C THR A 505 14.99 5.94 -0.93
N ASN A 506 15.17 4.84 -0.18
CA ASN A 506 16.12 3.78 -0.51
C ASN A 506 15.48 2.40 -0.42
N GLU A 507 15.79 1.53 -1.39
CA GLU A 507 15.33 0.15 -1.46
C GLU A 507 16.54 -0.78 -1.52
N HIS A 508 16.47 -1.94 -0.87
CA HIS A 508 17.46 -3.00 -1.02
C HIS A 508 16.82 -4.37 -0.73
N PRO A 509 17.09 -5.44 -1.51
CA PRO A 509 16.43 -6.74 -1.35
C PRO A 509 16.74 -7.43 -0.01
N ARG A 510 17.84 -7.02 0.64
CA ARG A 510 18.24 -7.51 1.96
C ARG A 510 17.67 -6.67 3.11
N ALA A 511 17.07 -5.52 2.83
CA ALA A 511 16.57 -4.55 3.79
C ALA A 511 15.03 -4.56 3.83
N LYS A 512 14.45 -5.70 4.23
CA LYS A 512 12.99 -5.85 4.31
C LYS A 512 12.47 -5.14 5.57
N ALA A 513 11.66 -4.11 5.40
CA ALA A 513 10.99 -3.39 6.47
C ALA A 513 9.48 -3.55 6.33
N ASP A 514 8.83 -4.02 7.38
CA ASP A 514 7.35 -4.15 7.44
C ASP A 514 6.70 -2.86 8.01
N GLY A 515 7.52 -1.89 8.41
CA GLY A 515 7.11 -0.59 8.96
C GLY A 515 8.30 0.25 9.43
N TYR A 516 8.04 1.42 9.99
CA TYR A 516 9.09 2.33 10.47
C TYR A 516 8.93 2.66 11.96
N PRO A 517 10.02 2.61 12.77
CA PRO A 517 11.34 2.08 12.43
C PRO A 517 11.34 0.54 12.40
N THR A 518 12.09 -0.05 11.48
CA THR A 518 12.47 -1.47 11.52
C THR A 518 13.97 -1.55 11.84
N ILE A 519 14.36 -2.39 12.80
CA ILE A 519 15.77 -2.57 13.19
C ILE A 519 16.21 -3.98 12.85
N LEU A 520 17.28 -4.09 12.07
CA LEU A 520 17.81 -5.35 11.56
C LEU A 520 19.28 -5.50 11.96
N PHE A 521 19.64 -6.70 12.41
CA PHE A 521 21.01 -7.04 12.75
C PHE A 521 21.59 -8.05 11.75
N TYR A 522 22.76 -7.72 11.22
CA TYR A 522 23.50 -8.51 10.23
C TYR A 522 24.80 -9.00 10.85
N PRO A 523 24.89 -10.28 11.26
CA PRO A 523 26.09 -10.81 11.91
C PRO A 523 27.28 -10.92 10.95
N ALA A 524 28.49 -10.68 11.45
CA ALA A 524 29.74 -10.87 10.69
C ALA A 524 29.89 -12.35 10.26
N GLY A 525 30.41 -12.59 9.06
CA GLY A 525 30.60 -13.93 8.50
C GLY A 525 29.32 -14.70 8.15
N ASN A 526 28.14 -14.07 8.27
CA ASN A 526 26.85 -14.68 7.97
C ASN A 526 25.91 -13.72 7.21
N LYS A 527 26.44 -12.95 6.26
CA LYS A 527 25.64 -11.95 5.52
C LYS A 527 24.73 -12.55 4.44
N SER A 528 24.87 -13.85 4.16
CA SER A 528 24.01 -14.59 3.22
C SER A 528 22.68 -15.08 3.85
N SER A 529 22.61 -15.20 5.18
CA SER A 529 21.37 -15.60 5.89
C SER A 529 20.44 -14.40 6.10
N ASP A 530 19.15 -14.63 6.33
CA ASP A 530 18.23 -13.53 6.66
C ASP A 530 18.70 -12.75 7.91
N PRO A 531 18.56 -11.41 7.94
CA PRO A 531 18.93 -10.62 9.10
C PRO A 531 18.09 -10.98 10.32
N ILE A 532 18.65 -10.75 11.50
CA ILE A 532 17.92 -10.94 12.76
C ILE A 532 17.12 -9.67 13.03
N SER A 533 15.79 -9.79 13.10
CA SER A 533 14.94 -8.69 13.55
C SER A 533 15.20 -8.37 15.01
N VAL A 534 15.36 -7.10 15.33
CA VAL A 534 15.70 -6.63 16.68
C VAL A 534 14.43 -6.11 17.36
N ASP A 535 13.82 -6.98 18.17
CA ASP A 535 12.61 -6.69 18.94
C ASP A 535 12.96 -6.65 20.43
N VAL A 536 13.52 -5.52 20.85
CA VAL A 536 13.87 -5.23 22.26
C VAL A 536 13.39 -3.83 22.61
N ASP A 537 13.32 -3.52 23.91
CA ASP A 537 13.03 -2.18 24.39
C ASP A 537 13.95 -1.16 23.70
N ARG A 538 13.39 -0.02 23.30
CA ARG A 538 14.12 1.03 22.56
C ARG A 538 14.99 1.87 23.49
N THR A 539 15.89 1.24 24.21
CA THR A 539 16.83 1.84 25.15
C THR A 539 18.27 1.42 24.83
N VAL A 540 19.25 2.26 25.18
CA VAL A 540 20.67 1.97 24.94
C VAL A 540 21.08 0.63 25.59
N VAL A 541 20.62 0.38 26.81
CA VAL A 541 20.94 -0.85 27.56
C VAL A 541 20.39 -2.09 26.86
N ALA A 542 19.14 -2.05 26.39
CA ALA A 542 18.52 -3.18 25.71
C ALA A 542 19.20 -3.49 24.37
N PHE A 543 19.52 -2.46 23.56
CA PHE A 543 20.30 -2.66 22.33
C PHE A 543 21.69 -3.20 22.62
N TYR A 544 22.39 -2.69 23.63
CA TYR A 544 23.70 -3.19 24.03
C TYR A 544 23.64 -4.68 24.42
N LYS A 545 22.67 -5.08 25.25
CA LYS A 545 22.48 -6.48 25.66
C LYS A 545 22.19 -7.37 24.45
N PHE A 546 21.36 -6.90 23.52
CA PHE A 546 21.10 -7.60 22.27
C PHE A 546 22.39 -7.80 21.47
N LEU A 547 23.15 -6.74 21.22
CA LEU A 547 24.40 -6.80 20.47
C LEU A 547 25.42 -7.72 21.13
N LYS A 548 25.59 -7.65 22.46
CA LYS A 548 26.50 -8.52 23.22
C LYS A 548 26.14 -10.01 23.06
N LYS A 549 24.85 -10.32 22.97
CA LYS A 549 24.35 -11.70 22.82
C LYS A 549 24.46 -12.22 21.38
N HIS A 550 24.29 -11.35 20.39
CA HIS A 550 24.12 -11.75 18.99
C HIS A 550 25.33 -11.46 18.09
N ALA A 551 26.27 -10.61 18.51
CA ALA A 551 27.48 -10.31 17.74
C ALA A 551 28.34 -11.55 17.51
N SER A 552 28.78 -11.72 16.27
CA SER A 552 29.65 -12.84 15.89
C SER A 552 31.08 -12.61 16.33
N ILE A 553 31.49 -11.34 16.45
CA ILE A 553 32.80 -10.93 16.97
C ILE A 553 32.61 -10.41 18.40
N PRO A 554 33.11 -11.12 19.43
CA PRO A 554 32.98 -10.68 20.81
C PRO A 554 33.65 -9.33 21.04
N PHE A 555 32.97 -8.44 21.75
CA PHE A 555 33.46 -7.12 22.11
C PHE A 555 33.21 -6.83 23.59
N LYS A 556 33.87 -5.80 24.12
CA LYS A 556 33.67 -5.30 25.49
C LYS A 556 33.59 -3.79 25.47
N LEU A 557 32.65 -3.24 26.22
CA LEU A 557 32.57 -1.80 26.39
C LEU A 557 33.58 -1.36 27.44
N GLN A 558 34.33 -0.29 27.18
CA GLN A 558 35.21 0.28 28.20
C GLN A 558 34.41 1.30 29.03
N LYS A 559 34.46 1.16 30.36
CA LYS A 559 33.92 2.19 31.25
C LYS A 559 34.64 3.52 31.01
N PRO A 560 33.91 4.66 30.94
CA PRO A 560 34.56 5.97 30.89
C PRO A 560 35.45 6.15 32.12
N THR A 561 36.75 6.32 31.93
CA THR A 561 37.66 6.72 33.02
C THR A 561 37.50 8.22 33.25
N TYR A 562 36.71 8.61 34.25
CA TYR A 562 36.74 9.98 34.76
C TYR A 562 38.09 10.19 35.47
N THR A 563 38.99 10.94 34.84
CA THR A 563 40.15 11.50 35.54
C THR A 563 39.69 12.63 36.44
N ASP A 564 39.72 12.41 37.76
CA ASP A 564 39.57 13.46 38.76
C ASP A 564 40.53 14.62 38.46
N ALA A 565 39.96 15.77 38.11
CA ALA A 565 40.71 17.01 38.03
C ALA A 565 41.20 17.36 39.44
N LYS A 566 42.52 17.21 39.65
CA LYS A 566 43.20 17.70 40.85
C LYS A 566 42.86 19.17 41.08
N GLU A 567 42.29 19.46 42.24
CA GLU A 567 42.35 20.74 42.92
C GLU A 567 43.78 21.31 42.82
N SER A 568 43.96 22.38 42.05
CA SER A 568 45.14 23.23 42.15
C SER A 568 44.84 24.32 43.16
N ASP A 569 45.17 24.03 44.41
CA ASP A 569 45.18 24.99 45.51
C ASP A 569 46.30 26.02 45.31
N THR A 570 46.03 27.21 45.81
CA THR A 570 46.68 28.50 45.55
C THR A 570 48.19 28.56 45.83
N LYS A 571 48.96 29.29 45.01
CA LYS A 571 50.01 30.21 45.50
C LYS A 571 50.25 31.38 44.54
N ILE A 572 49.81 32.54 45.03
CA ILE A 572 50.09 33.89 44.54
C ILE A 572 51.58 34.17 44.74
N ASP A 573 52.25 34.68 43.69
CA ASP A 573 53.50 35.42 43.84
C ASP A 573 53.31 36.80 43.20
N GLN A 574 53.21 37.82 44.06
CA GLN A 574 53.39 39.23 43.73
C GLN A 574 54.89 39.56 43.78
N LYS A 575 55.40 40.18 42.71
CA LYS A 575 56.48 41.19 42.70
C LYS A 575 56.66 41.67 41.26
N ASP A 576 56.20 42.87 40.91
CA ASP A 576 56.74 44.21 41.20
C ASP A 576 57.52 44.76 39.98
N GLU A 577 56.96 45.82 39.41
CA GLU A 577 57.56 47.02 38.80
C GLU A 577 58.89 46.90 38.02
N LEU A 578 58.83 47.10 36.70
CA LEU A 578 59.22 48.36 36.02
C LEU A 578 58.97 48.31 34.51
#